data_AF-A0A7J0GLX1-F1
#
_entry.id   AF-A0A7J0GLX1-F1
#
_cell.length_a   1.000
_cell.length_b   1.000
_cell.length_c   1.000
_cell.angle_alpha   90.00
_cell.angle_beta   90.00
_cell.angle_gamma   90.00
#
_symmetry.space_group_name_H-M   'P 1'
#
loop_
_entity.id
_entity.type
_entity.pdbx_description
1 polymer ?
#
loop_
_entity_poly.entity_id
_entity_poly.type
_entity_poly.pdbx_seq_one_letter_code
_entity_poly.pdbx_strand_id
1 'polypeptide(L)'
;MVSARRKEHEYFATSPDYGYLSSKMGSEYLAKLLSKHLESVIMARIPSITSLINKSIDELESEMDHFGRPIAVDTGAQLNIILELCRAFDRIFKEQLDGG
;
A
#
# COMPACT_ATOMS: atom_id res chain seq x y z
N MET A 1 -0.16 -22.92 31.61
CA MET A 1 -0.72 -21.61 31.20
C MET A 1 -2.12 -21.34 31.76
N VAL A 2 -3.10 -22.23 31.59
CA VAL A 2 -4.47 -22.04 32.15
C VAL A 2 -4.48 -21.92 33.67
N SER A 3 -3.68 -22.74 34.36
CA SER A 3 -3.52 -22.68 35.82
C SER A 3 -2.97 -21.35 36.33
N ALA A 4 -2.03 -20.73 35.60
CA ALA A 4 -1.48 -19.42 35.92
C ALA A 4 -2.51 -18.32 35.73
N ARG A 5 -3.27 -18.34 34.63
CA ARG A 5 -4.38 -17.40 34.39
C ARG A 5 -5.47 -17.48 35.45
N ARG A 6 -5.81 -18.70 35.89
CA ARG A 6 -6.79 -18.87 36.97
C ARG A 6 -6.29 -18.26 38.28
N LYS A 7 -5.03 -18.53 38.66
CA LYS A 7 -4.43 -17.93 39.87
C LYS A 7 -4.35 -16.41 39.79
N GLU A 8 -4.01 -15.87 38.61
CA GLU A 8 -3.99 -14.42 38.35
C GLU A 8 -5.39 -13.81 38.53
N HIS A 9 -6.42 -14.45 37.99
CA HIS A 9 -7.81 -14.01 38.14
C HIS A 9 -8.28 -14.07 39.60
N GLU A 10 -8.02 -15.18 40.29
CA GLU A 10 -8.32 -15.34 41.72
C GLU A 10 -7.62 -14.28 42.58
N TYR A 11 -6.34 -13.99 42.31
CA TYR A 11 -5.59 -12.94 42.99
C TYR A 11 -6.24 -11.56 42.84
N PHE A 12 -6.54 -11.15 41.60
CA PHE A 12 -7.13 -9.83 41.37
C PHE A 12 -8.57 -9.73 41.88
N ALA A 13 -9.35 -10.82 41.87
CA ALA A 13 -10.72 -10.83 42.37
C ALA A 13 -10.81 -10.77 43.92
N THR A 14 -9.85 -11.38 44.62
CA THR A 14 -9.86 -11.49 46.09
C THR A 14 -8.97 -10.46 46.79
N SER A 15 -8.18 -9.68 46.04
CA SER A 15 -7.30 -8.67 46.61
C SER A 15 -8.11 -7.49 47.20
N PRO A 16 -7.83 -7.07 48.45
CA PRO A 16 -8.45 -5.89 49.04
C PRO A 16 -8.06 -4.58 48.32
N ASP A 17 -6.85 -4.51 47.77
CA ASP A 17 -6.33 -3.32 47.10
C ASP A 17 -6.63 -3.28 45.59
N TYR A 18 -6.89 -4.43 44.95
CA TYR A 18 -7.09 -4.51 43.50
C TYR A 18 -8.45 -5.05 43.06
N GLY A 19 -9.30 -5.52 43.98
CA GLY A 19 -10.60 -6.11 43.67
C GLY A 19 -11.47 -5.23 42.77
N TYR A 20 -11.48 -3.92 43.02
CA TYR A 20 -12.24 -2.94 42.24
C TYR A 20 -11.71 -2.74 40.81
N LEU A 21 -10.47 -3.16 40.52
CA LEU A 21 -9.85 -3.12 39.19
C LEU A 21 -9.78 -4.48 38.51
N SER A 22 -10.28 -5.55 39.13
CA SER A 22 -10.15 -6.92 38.62
C SER A 22 -10.57 -7.09 37.15
N SER A 23 -11.57 -6.34 36.68
CA SER A 23 -12.03 -6.33 35.28
C SER A 23 -11.06 -5.69 34.27
N LYS A 24 -10.10 -4.90 34.75
CA LYS A 24 -9.09 -4.17 33.97
C LYS A 24 -7.66 -4.65 34.27
N MET A 25 -7.52 -5.83 34.86
CA MET A 25 -6.24 -6.39 35.28
C MET A 25 -5.99 -7.75 34.64
N GLY A 26 -4.73 -8.18 34.73
CA GLY A 26 -4.28 -9.48 34.30
C GLY A 26 -3.99 -9.60 32.80
N SER A 27 -3.35 -10.71 32.46
CA SER A 27 -2.84 -11.01 31.12
C SER A 27 -3.94 -11.04 30.05
N GLU A 28 -5.16 -11.47 30.39
CA GLU A 28 -6.28 -11.51 29.43
C GLU A 28 -6.76 -10.11 29.05
N TYR A 29 -6.88 -9.21 30.03
CA TYR A 29 -7.22 -7.82 29.75
C TYR A 29 -6.14 -7.14 28.91
N LEU A 30 -4.86 -7.36 29.27
CA LEU A 30 -3.73 -6.83 28.51
C LEU A 30 -3.75 -7.33 27.06
N ALA A 31 -3.99 -8.63 26.83
CA ALA A 31 -4.08 -9.19 25.49
C ALA A 31 -5.20 -8.52 24.67
N LYS A 32 -6.39 -8.35 25.26
CA LYS A 32 -7.51 -7.64 24.61
C LYS A 32 -7.15 -6.19 24.29
N LEU A 33 -6.49 -5.49 25.21
CA LEU A 33 -6.06 -4.11 25.03
C LEU A 33 -5.04 -3.98 23.89
N LEU A 34 -4.03 -4.84 23.87
CA LEU A 34 -3.00 -4.85 22.83
C LEU A 34 -3.58 -5.21 21.46
N SER A 35 -4.48 -6.19 21.37
CA SER A 35 -5.18 -6.52 20.12
C SER A 35 -5.98 -5.34 19.59
N LYS A 36 -6.75 -4.66 20.45
CA LYS A 36 -7.51 -3.45 20.07
C LYS A 36 -6.58 -2.33 19.61
N HIS A 37 -5.46 -2.13 20.29
CA HIS A 37 -4.49 -1.11 19.93
C HIS A 37 -3.86 -1.42 18.56
N LEU A 38 -3.44 -2.66 18.34
CA LEU A 38 -2.88 -3.11 17.06
C LEU A 38 -3.89 -2.91 15.92
N GLU A 39 -5.13 -3.33 16.10
CA GLU A 39 -6.19 -3.14 15.12
C GLU A 39 -6.38 -1.66 14.77
N SER A 40 -6.44 -0.79 15.79
CA SER A 40 -6.56 0.66 15.60
C SER A 40 -5.38 1.23 14.81
N VAL A 41 -4.16 0.79 15.09
CA VAL A 41 -2.96 1.25 14.38
C VAL A 41 -2.99 0.76 12.93
N ILE A 42 -3.32 -0.50 12.67
CA ILE A 42 -3.44 -1.05 11.32
C ILE A 42 -4.46 -0.24 10.51
N MET A 43 -5.66 -0.04 11.06
CA MET A 43 -6.73 0.72 10.40
C MET A 43 -6.32 2.17 10.11
N ALA A 44 -5.62 2.82 11.04
CA ALA A 44 -5.12 4.18 10.83
C ALA A 44 -4.03 4.26 9.75
N ARG A 45 -3.27 3.18 9.51
CA ARG A 45 -2.18 3.14 8.51
C ARG A 45 -2.66 2.78 7.11
N ILE A 46 -3.76 2.02 6.98
CA ILE A 46 -4.29 1.58 5.67
C ILE A 46 -4.44 2.75 4.67
N PRO A 47 -5.09 3.89 5.00
CA PRO A 47 -5.27 4.98 4.04
C PRO A 47 -3.96 5.56 3.53
N SER A 48 -2.96 5.72 4.40
CA SER A 48 -1.64 6.22 4.02
C SER A 48 -0.89 5.22 3.12
N ILE A 49 -1.03 3.92 3.38
CA ILE A 49 -0.44 2.88 2.53
C ILE A 49 -1.10 2.88 1.15
N THR A 50 -2.43 2.95 1.08
CA THR A 50 -3.16 3.05 -0.19
C THR A 50 -2.74 4.28 -0.98
N SER A 51 -2.62 5.44 -0.33
CA SER A 51 -2.15 6.66 -0.98
C SER A 51 -0.72 6.53 -1.51
N LEU A 52 0.16 5.86 -0.78
CA LEU A 52 1.53 5.62 -1.22
C LEU A 52 1.56 4.71 -2.45
N ILE A 53 0.78 3.62 -2.45
CA ILE A 53 0.69 2.69 -3.58
C ILE A 53 0.20 3.41 -4.83
N ASN A 54 -0.91 4.17 -4.73
CA ASN A 54 -1.46 4.89 -5.87
C ASN A 54 -0.49 5.91 -6.42
N LYS A 55 0.16 6.70 -5.54
CA LYS A 55 1.17 7.65 -5.97
C LYS A 55 2.35 6.96 -6.68
N SER A 56 2.81 5.84 -6.16
CA SER A 56 3.89 5.08 -6.80
C SER A 56 3.47 4.49 -8.15
N ILE A 57 2.20 4.10 -8.32
CA ILE A 57 1.66 3.69 -9.62
C ILE A 57 1.69 4.87 -10.59
N ASP A 58 1.14 6.03 -10.19
CA ASP A 58 1.10 7.22 -11.05
C ASP A 58 2.51 7.67 -11.48
N GLU A 59 3.48 7.61 -10.57
CA GLU A 59 4.88 7.93 -10.84
C GLU A 59 5.51 6.95 -11.84
N LEU A 60 5.28 5.64 -11.66
CA LEU A 60 5.80 4.60 -12.56
C LEU A 60 5.13 4.65 -13.94
N GLU A 61 3.83 4.91 -14.01
CA GLU A 61 3.11 5.07 -15.27
C GLU A 61 3.63 6.28 -16.05
N SER A 62 3.86 7.41 -15.37
CA SER A 62 4.48 8.59 -15.99
C SER A 62 5.90 8.32 -16.48
N GLU A 63 6.67 7.51 -15.78
CA GLU A 63 8.02 7.11 -16.22
C GLU A 63 7.95 6.17 -17.43
N MET A 64 7.00 5.23 -17.44
CA MET A 64 6.75 4.35 -18.59
C MET A 64 6.31 5.12 -19.83
N ASP A 65 5.46 6.14 -19.68
CA ASP A 65 5.05 7.00 -20.79
C ASP A 65 6.25 7.73 -21.42
N HIS A 66 7.26 8.07 -20.63
CA HIS A 66 8.51 8.64 -21.14
C HIS A 66 9.32 7.63 -21.96
N PHE A 67 9.33 6.35 -21.59
CA PHE A 67 9.99 5.29 -22.35
C PHE A 67 9.25 4.91 -23.64
N GLY A 68 7.98 5.32 -23.76
CA GLY A 68 7.16 5.10 -24.94
C GLY A 68 6.39 3.78 -24.90
N ARG A 69 5.76 3.44 -26.02
CA ARG A 69 4.84 2.30 -26.08
C ARG A 69 5.58 0.97 -26.23
N PRO A 70 5.06 -0.12 -25.64
CA PRO A 70 5.58 -1.46 -25.89
C PRO A 70 5.63 -1.77 -27.38
N ILE A 71 6.76 -2.29 -27.84
CA ILE A 71 6.95 -2.74 -29.22
C ILE A 71 6.52 -4.21 -29.28
N ALA A 72 5.55 -4.52 -30.15
CA ALA A 72 5.16 -5.90 -30.40
C ALA A 72 6.33 -6.70 -31.00
N VAL A 73 6.41 -7.99 -30.63
CA VAL A 73 7.55 -8.87 -30.99
C VAL A 73 7.46 -9.36 -32.43
N ASP A 74 6.27 -9.32 -33.04
CA ASP A 74 6.11 -9.75 -34.42
C ASP A 74 6.68 -8.72 -35.41
N THR A 75 7.31 -9.24 -36.47
CA THR A 75 8.01 -8.43 -37.47
C THR A 75 7.06 -7.50 -38.23
N GLY A 76 5.79 -7.85 -38.37
CA GLY A 76 4.78 -7.03 -39.05
C GLY A 76 4.46 -5.77 -38.25
N ALA A 77 4.24 -5.90 -36.95
CA ALA A 77 4.02 -4.77 -36.07
C ALA A 77 5.27 -3.89 -35.92
N GLN A 78 6.48 -4.47 -35.89
CA GLN A 78 7.71 -3.70 -35.91
C GLN A 78 7.84 -2.83 -37.18
N LEU A 79 7.53 -3.38 -38.36
CA LEU A 79 7.53 -2.61 -39.60
C LEU A 79 6.50 -1.47 -39.57
N ASN A 80 5.31 -1.73 -39.03
CA ASN A 80 4.29 -0.68 -38.86
C ASN A 80 4.79 0.45 -37.95
N ILE A 81 5.46 0.14 -36.84
CA ILE A 81 6.04 1.14 -35.93
C ILE A 81 7.11 1.98 -36.65
N ILE A 82 8.00 1.35 -37.42
CA ILE A 82 9.02 2.08 -38.19
C ILE A 82 8.37 3.05 -39.19
N LEU A 83 7.31 2.61 -39.88
CA LEU A 83 6.58 3.46 -40.82
C LEU A 83 5.86 4.62 -40.11
N GLU A 84 5.29 4.40 -38.92
CA GLU A 84 4.70 5.47 -38.11
C GLU A 84 5.74 6.49 -37.67
N LEU A 85 6.92 6.05 -37.23
CA LEU A 85 8.04 6.94 -36.87
C LEU A 85 8.49 7.78 -38.06
N CYS A 86 8.66 7.17 -39.24
CA CYS A 86 9.02 7.89 -40.46
C CYS A 86 7.98 8.97 -40.83
N ARG A 87 6.69 8.65 -40.71
CA ARG A 87 5.60 9.60 -40.98
C ARG A 87 5.55 10.74 -39.96
N ALA A 88 5.73 10.43 -38.67
CA ALA A 88 5.77 11.42 -37.62
C ALA A 88 6.93 12.40 -37.83
N PHE A 89 8.11 11.89 -38.18
CA PHE A 89 9.27 12.70 -38.53
C PHE A 89 9.00 13.59 -39.74
N ASP A 90 8.50 13.04 -40.85
CA ASP A 90 8.22 13.80 -42.08
C ASP A 90 7.23 14.95 -41.82
N ARG A 91 6.20 14.72 -40.99
CA ARG A 91 5.26 15.77 -40.58
C ARG A 91 5.95 16.89 -39.81
N ILE A 92 6.68 16.55 -38.74
CA ILE A 92 7.37 17.54 -37.90
C ILE A 92 8.40 18.32 -38.73
N PHE A 93 9.14 17.63 -39.60
CA PHE A 93 10.15 18.25 -40.45
C PHE A 93 9.52 19.25 -41.44
N LYS A 94 8.38 18.92 -42.04
CA LYS A 94 7.62 19.84 -42.90
C LYS A 94 7.08 21.05 -42.14
N GLU A 95 6.47 20.85 -40.98
CA GLU A 95 6.00 21.95 -40.11
C GLU A 95 7.14 22.94 -39.77
N GLN A 96 8.35 22.43 -39.50
CA GLN A 96 9.53 23.26 -39.26
C GLN A 96 10.01 24.01 -40.51
N LEU A 97 9.89 23.42 -41.70
CA LEU A 97 10.24 24.10 -42.97
C LEU A 97 9.23 25.20 -43.33
N ASP A 98 7.96 25.00 -42.99
CA ASP A 98 6.87 25.94 -43.29
C ASP A 98 6.77 27.09 -42.27
N GLY A 99 7.56 27.06 -41.20
CA GLY A 99 7.72 28.18 -40.25
C GLY A 99 7.01 28.02 -38.89
N GLY A 100 6.52 26.82 -38.56
CA GLY A 100 5.88 26.50 -37.28
C GLY A 100 4.37 26.35 -37.36
#